data_AF-A0A8J3WL75-F1
#
_entry.id   AF-A0A8J3WL75-F1
#
_cell.length_a   1.000
_cell.length_b   1.000
_cell.length_c   1.000
_cell.angle_alpha   90.00
_cell.angle_beta   90.00
_cell.angle_gamma   90.00
#
_symmetry.space_group_name_H-M   'P 1'
#
loop_
_entity.id
_entity.type
_entity.pdbx_description
1 polymer ?
#
loop_
_entity_poly.entity_id
_entity_poly.type
_entity_poly.pdbx_seq_one_letter_code
_entity_poly.pdbx_strand_id
1 'polypeptide(L)'
;MRRSRRLRFPRPVAAAAVAVVLLSVAAVLVTAAAGHRGMVVAYDGGSPDGELPSDECHPWSTNSVRRYTDTRPQDREKAFLCLATESIYGLPPKFSGMGDREALAYGRELCGVMNLEVTDPRVKALLDRTGNGPYWTTQTLEALVYLCPEGVARHDPRLVQSEEQLLQEEKESLDEAAAGCRDRWKGPKPRNWHVGVVFVEEGSDYYVGDPGGEWGEVVAGSGGGVLEVYREFIRVYTSTRNDLICVTVLTFDKAPPLLPRGWDRIVEAGVRSPDGRLIAKGSEVFPTTFNLAAAGPGRYRVRIYTRDHEQFHPDDPDRPGVEHLVVVFPGRSGKTVVHRR
;
A
#
# COMPACT_ATOMS: atom_id res chain seq x y z
N MET A 1 56.36 -11.42 33.58
CA MET A 1 56.03 -12.82 33.88
C MET A 1 54.58 -13.10 33.48
N ARG A 2 54.32 -14.27 32.84
CA ARG A 2 53.01 -14.82 32.41
C ARG A 2 52.33 -14.07 31.24
N ARG A 3 51.71 -14.72 30.25
CA ARG A 3 51.71 -16.08 29.67
C ARG A 3 50.91 -15.93 28.36
N SER A 4 51.51 -16.15 27.20
CA SER A 4 50.82 -16.11 25.90
C SER A 4 50.08 -17.43 25.66
N ARG A 5 48.74 -17.39 25.60
CA ARG A 5 47.90 -18.52 25.16
C ARG A 5 47.75 -18.48 23.65
N ARG A 6 48.36 -19.45 22.95
CA ARG A 6 48.04 -19.78 21.56
C ARG A 6 46.84 -20.75 21.54
N LEU A 7 45.74 -20.35 20.92
CA LEU A 7 44.62 -21.23 20.60
C LEU A 7 44.93 -21.98 19.30
N ARG A 8 44.77 -23.30 19.33
CA ARG A 8 44.91 -24.22 18.19
C ARG A 8 43.58 -24.32 17.44
N PHE A 9 43.62 -24.16 16.13
CA PHE A 9 42.52 -24.52 15.23
C PHE A 9 42.54 -26.04 14.96
N PRO A 10 41.38 -26.73 14.94
CA PRO A 10 41.31 -28.10 14.42
C PRO A 10 41.21 -28.09 12.89
N ARG A 11 41.86 -29.09 12.27
CA ARG A 11 41.82 -29.42 10.84
C ARG A 11 40.49 -30.07 10.45
N PRO A 12 40.05 -29.96 9.19
CA PRO A 12 38.85 -30.63 8.69
C PRO A 12 39.14 -32.10 8.38
N VAL A 13 38.17 -32.98 8.67
CA VAL A 13 38.13 -34.36 8.18
C VAL A 13 37.11 -34.41 7.06
N ALA A 14 37.56 -34.87 5.89
CA ALA A 14 36.74 -35.17 4.73
C ALA A 14 36.54 -36.70 4.63
N ALA A 15 35.31 -37.12 4.27
CA ALA A 15 34.93 -38.32 3.50
C ALA A 15 33.40 -38.49 3.65
N ALA A 16 32.56 -38.24 2.64
CA ALA A 16 32.29 -39.01 1.41
C ALA A 16 31.41 -40.27 1.64
N ALA A 17 30.16 -40.19 1.15
CA ALA A 17 29.29 -41.28 0.65
C ALA A 17 27.97 -40.62 0.17
N VAL A 18 27.78 -40.29 -1.12
CA VAL A 18 27.22 -41.13 -2.20
C VAL A 18 26.04 -42.00 -1.75
N ALA A 19 24.84 -41.56 -2.09
CA ALA A 19 23.71 -42.45 -2.38
C ALA A 19 22.88 -41.83 -3.53
N VAL A 20 22.92 -42.54 -4.64
CA VAL A 20 22.13 -42.36 -5.86
C VAL A 20 20.72 -42.91 -5.61
N VAL A 21 19.67 -42.15 -5.93
CA VAL A 21 18.35 -42.73 -6.21
C VAL A 21 17.86 -42.15 -7.54
N LEU A 22 17.83 -43.03 -8.53
CA LEU A 22 17.31 -42.83 -9.88
C LEU A 22 15.79 -43.08 -9.91
N LEU A 23 15.13 -42.27 -10.74
CA LEU A 23 13.99 -42.55 -11.62
C LEU A 23 12.63 -42.93 -11.02
N SER A 24 11.63 -42.09 -11.32
CA SER A 24 10.37 -42.55 -11.93
C SER A 24 9.78 -41.42 -12.78
N VAL A 25 10.03 -41.51 -14.09
CA VAL A 25 9.32 -40.81 -15.15
C VAL A 25 7.96 -41.49 -15.30
N ALA A 26 6.87 -40.74 -15.16
CA ALA A 26 5.59 -41.08 -15.75
C ALA A 26 5.14 -39.91 -16.62
N ALA A 27 5.49 -39.99 -17.89
CA ALA A 27 4.92 -39.17 -18.94
C ALA A 27 3.44 -39.57 -19.10
N VAL A 28 2.53 -38.64 -18.82
CA VAL A 28 1.15 -38.73 -19.27
C VAL A 28 1.01 -37.76 -20.44
N LEU A 29 1.30 -38.29 -21.63
CA LEU A 29 0.85 -37.74 -22.90
C LEU A 29 -0.65 -38.06 -23.03
N VAL A 30 -1.50 -37.09 -22.72
CA VAL A 30 -2.87 -37.08 -23.25
C VAL A 30 -2.90 -36.08 -24.39
N THR A 31 -2.82 -36.63 -25.59
CA THR A 31 -3.24 -35.98 -26.83
C THR A 31 -4.75 -35.77 -26.78
N ALA A 32 -5.18 -34.54 -26.54
CA ALA A 32 -6.53 -34.08 -26.88
C ALA A 32 -6.40 -32.90 -27.85
N ALA A 33 -6.15 -33.23 -29.12
CA ALA A 33 -6.45 -32.35 -30.24
C ALA A 33 -7.99 -32.25 -30.34
N ALA A 34 -8.58 -31.34 -29.60
CA ALA A 34 -9.94 -30.88 -29.80
C ALA A 34 -9.85 -29.40 -30.17
N GLY A 35 -10.12 -29.09 -31.44
CA GLY A 35 -10.08 -27.73 -31.94
C GLY A 35 -10.98 -26.82 -31.11
N HIS A 36 -10.38 -25.87 -30.42
CA HIS A 36 -11.07 -24.66 -30.00
C HIS A 36 -11.39 -23.85 -31.25
N ARG A 37 -12.52 -24.19 -31.89
CA ARG A 37 -13.33 -23.16 -32.53
C ARG A 37 -13.74 -22.23 -31.41
N GLY A 38 -13.04 -21.09 -31.29
CA GLY A 38 -13.52 -19.97 -30.52
C GLY A 38 -14.96 -19.71 -30.94
N MET A 39 -15.89 -19.96 -30.01
CA MET A 39 -17.26 -19.55 -30.17
C MET A 39 -17.23 -18.03 -30.07
N VAL A 40 -17.13 -17.37 -31.23
CA VAL A 40 -17.47 -15.96 -31.36
C VAL A 40 -18.94 -15.89 -31.00
N VAL A 41 -19.24 -15.55 -29.75
CA VAL A 41 -20.58 -15.12 -29.37
C VAL A 41 -20.77 -13.79 -30.07
N ALA A 42 -21.39 -13.85 -31.25
CA ALA A 42 -21.95 -12.67 -31.89
C ALA A 42 -23.02 -12.15 -30.92
N TYR A 43 -22.71 -11.07 -30.22
CA TYR A 43 -23.64 -10.35 -29.38
C TYR A 43 -24.65 -9.66 -30.33
N ASP A 44 -25.79 -10.32 -30.56
CA ASP A 44 -26.82 -9.87 -31.50
C ASP A 44 -27.83 -8.88 -30.86
N GLY A 45 -27.32 -8.00 -30.00
CA GLY A 45 -28.12 -7.07 -29.20
C GLY A 45 -27.47 -5.69 -29.15
N GLY A 46 -27.11 -5.14 -30.30
CA GLY A 46 -26.52 -3.81 -30.41
C GLY A 46 -27.50 -2.80 -30.98
N SER A 47 -27.68 -1.68 -30.26
CA SER A 47 -28.05 -0.39 -30.85
C SER A 47 -27.26 -0.16 -32.16
N PRO A 48 -27.84 0.47 -33.19
CA PRO A 48 -27.16 0.69 -34.48
C PRO A 48 -25.81 1.41 -34.41
N ASP A 49 -25.48 2.00 -33.26
CA ASP A 49 -24.23 2.74 -33.01
C ASP A 49 -23.15 1.91 -32.29
N GLY A 50 -23.44 0.66 -31.87
CA GLY A 50 -22.44 -0.29 -31.35
C GLY A 50 -21.78 0.07 -30.02
N GLU A 51 -22.34 1.03 -29.27
CA GLU A 51 -21.83 1.49 -27.97
C GLU A 51 -22.47 0.66 -26.84
N LEU A 52 -21.66 0.13 -25.91
CA LEU A 52 -22.14 -0.56 -24.72
C LEU A 52 -22.87 0.43 -23.78
N PRO A 53 -24.00 0.06 -23.16
CA PRO A 53 -24.64 0.91 -22.16
C PRO A 53 -23.70 1.16 -20.97
N SER A 54 -23.55 2.42 -20.53
CA SER A 54 -22.65 2.80 -19.42
C SER A 54 -22.87 2.02 -18.12
N ASP A 55 -24.11 1.59 -17.87
CA ASP A 55 -24.47 0.81 -16.67
C ASP A 55 -23.85 -0.60 -16.68
N GLU A 56 -23.54 -1.12 -17.86
CA GLU A 56 -22.92 -2.44 -18.03
C GLU A 56 -21.41 -2.45 -17.77
N CYS A 57 -20.78 -1.27 -17.79
CA CYS A 57 -19.36 -1.07 -17.54
C CYS A 57 -19.04 -0.73 -16.08
N HIS A 58 -20.05 -0.44 -15.26
CA HIS A 58 -19.92 -0.13 -13.84
C HIS A 58 -19.01 -1.10 -13.05
N PRO A 59 -18.98 -2.44 -13.30
CA PRO A 59 -18.07 -3.34 -12.58
C PRO A 59 -16.58 -3.07 -12.82
N TRP A 60 -16.22 -2.26 -13.81
CA TRP A 60 -14.83 -1.96 -14.19
C TRP A 60 -14.51 -0.46 -14.21
N SER A 61 -15.50 0.44 -14.26
CA SER A 61 -15.28 1.88 -14.44
C SER A 61 -15.40 2.76 -13.19
N THR A 62 -15.98 2.28 -12.07
CA THR A 62 -16.18 3.10 -10.85
C THR A 62 -15.88 2.35 -9.54
N ASN A 63 -14.95 2.87 -8.70
CA ASN A 63 -14.65 2.56 -7.28
C ASN A 63 -14.66 1.07 -6.80
N SER A 64 -14.81 0.14 -7.73
CA SER A 64 -15.08 -1.28 -7.54
C SER A 64 -14.56 -2.03 -8.76
N VAL A 65 -13.37 -1.63 -9.23
CA VAL A 65 -12.72 -2.21 -10.41
C VAL A 65 -12.52 -3.70 -10.16
N ARG A 66 -13.44 -4.51 -10.68
CA ARG A 66 -13.29 -5.96 -10.69
C ARG A 66 -12.01 -6.25 -11.44
N ARG A 67 -11.07 -6.93 -10.79
CA ARG A 67 -9.75 -7.19 -11.37
C ARG A 67 -9.81 -8.24 -12.47
N TYR A 68 -8.70 -8.39 -13.19
CA TYR A 68 -8.52 -9.45 -14.18
C TYR A 68 -8.81 -10.84 -13.60
N THR A 69 -8.29 -11.12 -12.41
CA THR A 69 -8.38 -12.41 -11.72
C THR A 69 -9.82 -12.76 -11.32
N ASP A 70 -10.64 -11.76 -11.01
CA ASP A 70 -12.05 -11.92 -10.64
C ASP A 70 -13.01 -11.83 -11.84
N THR A 71 -12.49 -11.54 -13.03
CA THR A 71 -13.28 -11.39 -14.26
C THR A 71 -13.37 -12.72 -15.00
N ARG A 72 -14.59 -13.22 -15.18
CA ARG A 72 -14.87 -14.46 -15.90
C ARG A 72 -14.34 -14.38 -17.34
N PRO A 73 -13.79 -15.46 -17.91
CA PRO A 73 -13.19 -15.42 -19.24
C PRO A 73 -14.08 -14.82 -20.34
N GLN A 74 -15.39 -15.11 -20.31
CA GLN A 74 -16.36 -14.59 -21.27
C GLN A 74 -16.63 -13.08 -21.15
N ASP A 75 -16.31 -12.47 -20.01
CA ASP A 75 -16.54 -11.05 -19.75
C ASP A 75 -15.29 -10.19 -20.05
N ARG A 76 -14.15 -10.79 -20.39
CA ARG A 76 -12.86 -10.08 -20.50
C ARG A 76 -12.79 -9.11 -21.67
N GLU A 77 -13.33 -9.48 -22.84
CA GLU A 77 -13.37 -8.55 -23.98
C GLU A 77 -14.24 -7.33 -23.68
N LYS A 78 -15.34 -7.54 -22.94
CA LYS A 78 -16.20 -6.46 -22.47
C LYS A 78 -15.49 -5.58 -21.44
N ALA A 79 -14.78 -6.17 -20.48
CA ALA A 79 -13.98 -5.43 -19.50
C ALA A 79 -12.91 -4.56 -20.19
N PHE A 80 -12.22 -5.10 -21.19
CA PHE A 80 -11.28 -4.33 -22.03
C PHE A 80 -11.97 -3.14 -22.68
N LEU A 81 -13.13 -3.34 -23.32
CA LEU A 81 -13.87 -2.27 -23.98
C LEU A 81 -14.24 -1.16 -23.00
N CYS A 82 -14.85 -1.51 -21.87
CA CYS A 82 -15.21 -0.56 -20.83
C CYS A 82 -14.03 0.30 -20.37
N LEU A 83 -12.85 -0.30 -20.15
CA LEU A 83 -11.67 0.44 -19.70
C LEU A 83 -10.99 1.26 -20.82
N ALA A 84 -11.13 0.80 -22.06
CA ALA A 84 -10.48 1.40 -23.22
C ALA A 84 -11.24 2.60 -23.80
N THR A 85 -12.57 2.53 -23.78
CA THR A 85 -13.46 3.47 -24.48
C THR A 85 -14.26 4.38 -23.55
N GLU A 86 -14.40 4.05 -22.26
CA GLU A 86 -15.04 4.95 -21.29
C GLU A 86 -14.05 5.84 -20.52
N SER A 87 -14.54 7.00 -20.10
CA SER A 87 -13.79 7.90 -19.21
C SER A 87 -13.75 7.33 -17.80
N ILE A 88 -12.55 7.01 -17.31
CA ILE A 88 -12.33 6.57 -15.94
C ILE A 88 -11.81 7.75 -15.13
N TYR A 89 -12.43 8.05 -13.99
CA TYR A 89 -12.03 9.14 -13.09
C TYR A 89 -11.96 10.53 -13.76
N GLY A 90 -12.76 10.76 -14.80
CA GLY A 90 -12.76 12.01 -15.57
C GLY A 90 -11.57 12.17 -16.52
N LEU A 91 -10.72 11.15 -16.66
CA LEU A 91 -9.66 11.10 -17.66
C LEU A 91 -10.24 10.63 -19.00
N PRO A 92 -9.85 11.27 -20.12
CA PRO A 92 -10.38 10.89 -21.43
C PRO A 92 -10.01 9.44 -21.75
N PRO A 93 -10.92 8.67 -22.39
CA PRO A 93 -10.65 7.30 -22.79
C PRO A 93 -9.47 7.23 -23.74
N LYS A 94 -8.66 6.18 -23.62
CA LYS A 94 -7.46 6.04 -24.47
C LYS A 94 -7.79 5.76 -25.91
N PHE A 95 -8.87 5.02 -26.18
CA PHE A 95 -9.31 4.69 -27.53
C PHE A 95 -10.55 5.51 -27.94
N SER A 96 -10.60 6.78 -27.49
CA SER A 96 -11.69 7.70 -27.80
C SER A 96 -11.96 7.76 -29.30
N GLY A 97 -13.22 7.56 -29.70
CA GLY A 97 -13.64 7.63 -31.10
C GLY A 97 -13.45 6.35 -31.91
N MET A 98 -12.90 5.28 -31.33
CA MET A 98 -12.93 3.94 -31.93
C MET A 98 -14.24 3.23 -31.57
N GLY A 99 -14.86 2.58 -32.56
CA GLY A 99 -15.95 1.64 -32.26
C GLY A 99 -15.43 0.35 -31.65
N ASP A 100 -16.27 -0.39 -30.93
CA ASP A 100 -15.87 -1.59 -30.17
C ASP A 100 -15.00 -2.60 -30.95
N ARG A 101 -15.38 -2.90 -32.20
CA ARG A 101 -14.61 -3.85 -33.04
C ARG A 101 -13.21 -3.32 -33.37
N GLU A 102 -13.10 -2.01 -33.63
CA GLU A 102 -11.84 -1.35 -33.92
C GLU A 102 -10.96 -1.33 -32.67
N ALA A 103 -11.54 -0.97 -31.51
CA ALA A 103 -10.85 -0.98 -30.23
C ALA A 103 -10.31 -2.38 -29.90
N LEU A 104 -11.10 -3.44 -30.08
CA LEU A 104 -10.66 -4.83 -29.86
C LEU A 104 -9.55 -5.25 -30.83
N ALA A 105 -9.66 -4.90 -32.11
CA ALA A 105 -8.61 -5.20 -33.08
C ALA A 105 -7.30 -4.50 -32.71
N TYR A 106 -7.38 -3.22 -32.38
CA TYR A 106 -6.23 -2.41 -31.96
C TYR A 106 -5.61 -2.90 -30.64
N GLY A 107 -6.42 -3.27 -29.66
CA GLY A 107 -5.95 -3.89 -28.42
C GLY A 107 -5.17 -5.18 -28.68
N ARG A 108 -5.64 -6.03 -29.61
CA ARG A 108 -4.92 -7.25 -30.01
C ARG A 108 -3.63 -6.95 -30.79
N GLU A 109 -3.57 -5.88 -31.60
CA GLU A 109 -2.32 -5.40 -32.22
C GLU A 109 -1.30 -4.99 -31.15
N LEU A 110 -1.73 -4.21 -30.15
CA LEU A 110 -0.89 -3.83 -29.01
C LEU A 110 -0.37 -5.06 -28.26
N CYS A 111 -1.24 -6.02 -27.98
CA CYS A 111 -0.85 -7.31 -27.38
C CYS A 111 0.24 -8.03 -28.19
N GLY A 112 0.15 -8.00 -29.52
CA GLY A 112 1.12 -8.64 -30.41
C GLY A 112 2.54 -8.05 -30.34
N VAL A 113 2.69 -6.82 -29.85
CA VAL A 113 3.99 -6.14 -29.73
C VAL A 113 4.46 -5.97 -28.28
N MET A 114 3.70 -6.43 -27.28
CA MET A 114 4.06 -6.25 -25.86
C MET A 114 5.37 -6.92 -25.44
N ASN A 115 5.87 -7.90 -26.21
CA ASN A 115 7.14 -8.57 -25.93
C ASN A 115 8.36 -7.84 -26.54
N LEU A 116 8.14 -6.70 -27.21
CA LEU A 116 9.18 -5.89 -27.81
C LEU A 116 9.54 -4.72 -26.88
N GLU A 117 10.76 -4.22 -27.04
CA GLU A 117 11.21 -2.99 -26.38
C GLU A 117 10.33 -1.81 -26.78
N VAL A 118 10.08 -0.89 -25.84
CA VAL A 118 9.26 0.31 -26.08
C VAL A 118 9.86 1.22 -27.17
N THR A 119 11.16 1.09 -27.44
CA THR A 119 11.88 1.81 -28.49
C THR A 119 11.74 1.18 -29.88
N ASP A 120 11.15 -0.01 -30.01
CA ASP A 120 10.88 -0.65 -31.31
C ASP A 120 9.93 0.25 -32.13
N PRO A 121 10.27 0.58 -33.39
CA PRO A 121 9.45 1.45 -34.23
C PRO A 121 7.99 0.99 -34.36
N ARG A 122 7.73 -0.32 -34.29
CA ARG A 122 6.37 -0.88 -34.36
C ARG A 122 5.57 -0.58 -33.11
N VAL A 123 6.18 -0.70 -31.93
CA VAL A 123 5.56 -0.35 -30.64
C VAL A 123 5.24 1.14 -30.64
N LYS A 124 6.22 1.97 -30.99
CA LYS A 124 6.04 3.42 -31.06
C LYS A 124 4.92 3.83 -32.01
N ALA A 125 4.90 3.29 -33.23
CA ALA A 125 3.88 3.60 -34.22
C ALA A 125 2.46 3.18 -33.78
N LEU A 126 2.35 2.11 -32.98
CA LEU A 126 1.09 1.74 -32.34
C LEU A 126 0.72 2.78 -31.29
N LEU A 127 1.56 2.98 -30.26
CA LEU A 127 1.26 3.89 -29.13
C LEU A 127 0.95 5.34 -29.57
N ASP A 128 1.65 5.85 -30.58
CA ASP A 128 1.43 7.20 -31.12
C ASP A 128 0.03 7.37 -31.75
N ARG A 129 -0.58 6.28 -32.27
CA ARG A 129 -1.86 6.30 -33.00
C ARG A 129 -3.05 6.73 -32.13
N THR A 130 -3.01 6.41 -30.84
CA THR A 130 -4.07 6.73 -29.87
C THR A 130 -3.67 7.81 -28.87
N GLY A 131 -2.60 8.55 -29.15
CA GLY A 131 -2.12 9.59 -28.26
C GLY A 131 -1.67 9.06 -26.89
N ASN A 132 -1.27 7.77 -26.81
CA ASN A 132 -0.80 7.15 -25.56
C ASN A 132 0.59 7.65 -25.11
N GLY A 133 1.23 8.49 -25.92
CA GLY A 133 2.60 8.92 -25.70
C GLY A 133 3.60 7.80 -26.02
N PRO A 134 4.90 8.03 -25.79
CA PRO A 134 5.94 7.12 -26.25
C PRO A 134 6.15 5.89 -25.34
N TYR A 135 5.25 5.60 -24.41
CA TYR A 135 5.40 4.53 -23.41
C TYR A 135 4.07 3.84 -23.08
N TRP A 136 4.16 2.61 -22.57
CA TRP A 136 3.03 1.91 -21.97
C TRP A 136 2.56 2.68 -20.74
N THR A 137 1.34 3.21 -20.79
CA THR A 137 0.74 3.90 -19.64
C THR A 137 0.00 2.89 -18.76
N THR A 138 -0.13 3.18 -17.46
CA THR A 138 -0.88 2.34 -16.53
C THR A 138 -2.29 2.04 -17.04
N GLN A 139 -3.01 3.05 -17.53
CA GLN A 139 -4.34 2.90 -18.12
C GLN A 139 -4.37 1.96 -19.33
N THR A 140 -3.32 2.00 -20.17
CA THR A 140 -3.23 1.08 -21.32
C THR A 140 -3.02 -0.36 -20.84
N LEU A 141 -2.14 -0.56 -19.86
CA LEU A 141 -1.88 -1.90 -19.31
C LEU A 141 -3.09 -2.45 -18.54
N GLU A 142 -3.81 -1.60 -17.79
CA GLU A 142 -5.06 -1.95 -17.09
C GLU A 142 -6.16 -2.41 -18.03
N ALA A 143 -6.27 -1.84 -19.23
CA ALA A 143 -7.19 -2.34 -20.25
C ALA A 143 -6.66 -3.64 -20.89
N LEU A 144 -5.39 -3.65 -21.32
CA LEU A 144 -4.81 -4.78 -22.06
C LEU A 144 -4.71 -6.07 -21.25
N VAL A 145 -4.70 -6.02 -19.91
CA VAL A 145 -4.61 -7.22 -19.06
C VAL A 145 -5.74 -8.21 -19.34
N TYR A 146 -6.89 -7.72 -19.80
CA TYR A 146 -8.04 -8.56 -20.15
C TYR A 146 -7.90 -9.27 -21.50
N LEU A 147 -7.05 -8.76 -22.41
CA LEU A 147 -6.79 -9.36 -23.72
C LEU A 147 -5.51 -10.22 -23.75
N CYS A 148 -4.44 -9.77 -23.08
CA CYS A 148 -3.13 -10.42 -23.11
C CYS A 148 -2.40 -10.32 -21.76
N PRO A 149 -2.89 -11.03 -20.73
CA PRO A 149 -2.37 -10.96 -19.36
C PRO A 149 -0.89 -11.35 -19.28
N GLU A 150 -0.42 -12.31 -20.08
CA GLU A 150 0.99 -12.74 -20.06
C GLU A 150 1.95 -11.66 -20.60
N GLY A 151 1.47 -10.85 -21.55
CA GLY A 151 2.22 -9.70 -22.07
C GLY A 151 2.28 -8.60 -21.01
N VAL A 152 1.13 -8.27 -20.41
CA VAL A 152 1.02 -7.25 -19.35
C VAL A 152 1.85 -7.61 -18.12
N ALA A 153 1.85 -8.87 -17.69
CA ALA A 153 2.58 -9.31 -16.50
C ALA A 153 4.11 -9.06 -16.58
N ARG A 154 4.67 -8.89 -17.78
CA ARG A 154 6.09 -8.54 -17.96
C ARG A 154 6.38 -7.06 -17.72
N HIS A 155 5.38 -6.20 -17.89
CA HIS A 155 5.49 -4.75 -17.68
C HIS A 155 5.02 -4.36 -16.29
N ASP A 156 3.87 -4.90 -15.86
CA ASP A 156 3.36 -4.72 -14.50
C ASP A 156 2.71 -6.04 -14.01
N PRO A 157 3.45 -6.86 -13.24
CA PRO A 157 2.93 -8.12 -12.71
C PRO A 157 1.75 -7.92 -11.75
N ARG A 158 1.58 -6.72 -11.18
CA ARG A 158 0.51 -6.44 -10.19
C ARG A 158 -0.89 -6.50 -10.80
N LEU A 159 -1.01 -6.23 -12.11
CA LEU A 159 -2.29 -6.24 -12.81
C LEU A 159 -2.87 -7.66 -12.99
N VAL A 160 -2.04 -8.70 -12.90
CA VAL A 160 -2.48 -10.10 -13.00
C VAL A 160 -2.56 -10.81 -11.65
N GLN A 161 -2.21 -10.13 -10.56
CA GLN A 161 -2.30 -10.68 -9.21
C GLN A 161 -3.74 -10.60 -8.67
N SER A 162 -4.08 -11.51 -7.76
CA SER A 162 -5.32 -11.41 -6.99
C SER A 162 -5.26 -10.25 -5.99
N GLU A 163 -6.42 -9.81 -5.52
CA GLU A 163 -6.49 -8.83 -4.42
C GLU A 163 -5.79 -9.35 -3.17
N GLU A 164 -5.99 -10.63 -2.82
CA GLU A 164 -5.33 -11.27 -1.68
C GLU A 164 -3.81 -11.26 -1.81
N GLN A 165 -3.26 -11.54 -3.00
CA GLN A 165 -1.82 -11.51 -3.24
C GLN A 165 -1.26 -10.09 -3.06
N LEU A 166 -1.92 -9.07 -3.62
CA LEU A 166 -1.47 -7.69 -3.45
C LEU A 166 -1.54 -7.23 -2.00
N LEU A 167 -2.61 -7.57 -1.28
CA LEU A 167 -2.73 -7.25 0.15
C LEU A 167 -1.65 -7.95 0.97
N GLN A 168 -1.28 -9.18 0.61
CA GLN A 168 -0.21 -9.93 1.27
C GLN A 168 1.17 -9.33 0.98
N GLU A 169 1.47 -8.98 -0.27
CA GLU A 169 2.73 -8.32 -0.66
C GLU A 169 2.87 -6.93 -0.03
N GLU A 170 1.77 -6.16 -0.01
CA GLU A 170 1.72 -4.87 0.70
C GLU A 170 2.00 -5.08 2.19
N LYS A 171 1.33 -6.04 2.83
CA LYS A 171 1.57 -6.39 4.23
C LYS A 171 3.03 -6.77 4.49
N GLU A 172 3.62 -7.63 3.66
CA GLU A 172 5.00 -8.07 3.79
C GLU A 172 6.00 -6.91 3.63
N SER A 173 5.77 -6.04 2.65
CA SER A 173 6.56 -4.82 2.45
C SER A 173 6.51 -3.89 3.67
N LEU A 174 5.33 -3.72 4.27
CA LEU A 174 5.15 -2.91 5.46
C LEU A 174 5.77 -3.55 6.71
N ASP A 175 5.67 -4.88 6.85
CA ASP A 175 6.31 -5.63 7.95
C ASP A 175 7.84 -5.57 7.83
N GLU A 176 8.40 -5.62 6.60
CA GLU A 176 9.83 -5.43 6.34
C GLU A 176 10.28 -4.01 6.66
N ALA A 177 9.56 -2.99 6.21
CA ALA A 177 9.84 -1.60 6.54
C ALA A 177 9.76 -1.35 8.06
N ALA A 178 8.76 -1.93 8.73
CA ALA A 178 8.60 -1.88 10.18
C ALA A 178 9.75 -2.56 10.94
N ALA A 179 10.36 -3.61 10.38
CA ALA A 179 11.51 -4.29 10.99
C ALA A 179 12.76 -3.38 11.07
N GLY A 180 12.87 -2.38 10.19
CA GLY A 180 13.89 -1.34 10.26
C GLY A 180 13.68 -0.32 11.40
N CYS A 181 12.46 -0.22 11.93
CA CYS A 181 12.14 0.74 12.98
C CYS A 181 12.67 0.29 14.36
N ARG A 182 13.26 1.24 15.10
CA ARG A 182 13.82 0.98 16.44
C ARG A 182 12.91 1.52 17.53
N ASP A 183 12.54 0.68 18.51
CA ASP A 183 11.92 1.17 19.74
C ASP A 183 12.92 1.96 20.59
N ARG A 184 12.67 3.25 20.74
CA ARG A 184 13.49 4.17 21.54
C ARG A 184 12.94 4.37 22.95
N TRP A 185 11.83 3.74 23.33
CA TRP A 185 11.29 3.88 24.67
C TRP A 185 12.25 3.29 25.71
N LYS A 186 12.68 4.14 26.65
CA LYS A 186 13.54 3.77 27.79
C LYS A 186 12.84 3.95 29.15
N GLY A 187 11.53 4.17 29.13
CA GLY A 187 10.72 4.42 30.33
C GLY A 187 10.16 3.13 30.98
N PRO A 188 9.18 3.28 31.89
CA PRO A 188 8.46 2.14 32.47
C PRO A 188 7.85 1.23 31.41
N LYS A 189 7.68 -0.05 31.73
CA LYS A 189 7.06 -1.01 30.80
C LYS A 189 5.63 -0.56 30.41
N PRO A 190 5.32 -0.45 29.10
CA PRO A 190 3.96 -0.15 28.65
C PRO A 190 3.03 -1.35 28.87
N ARG A 191 1.72 -1.10 28.90
CA ARG A 191 0.70 -2.15 28.94
C ARG A 191 0.63 -2.88 27.60
N ASN A 192 0.47 -2.12 26.52
CA ASN A 192 0.57 -2.59 25.14
C ASN A 192 1.50 -1.66 24.36
N TRP A 193 2.19 -2.22 23.38
CA TRP A 193 3.09 -1.49 22.51
C TRP A 193 3.10 -2.09 21.11
N HIS A 194 3.33 -1.23 20.10
CA HIS A 194 3.51 -1.63 18.71
C HIS A 194 4.46 -0.66 18.03
N VAL A 195 5.29 -1.19 17.15
CA VAL A 195 6.23 -0.43 16.30
C VAL A 195 5.90 -0.78 14.86
N GLY A 196 5.90 0.22 14.00
CA GLY A 196 5.94 0.00 12.56
C GLY A 196 5.89 1.32 11.80
N VAL A 197 5.33 1.30 10.59
CA VAL A 197 5.46 2.40 9.64
C VAL A 197 4.12 3.01 9.24
N VAL A 198 4.12 4.32 9.00
CA VAL A 198 3.01 5.04 8.37
C VAL A 198 3.54 5.62 7.06
N PHE A 199 2.87 5.34 5.95
CA PHE A 199 3.08 6.10 4.73
C PHE A 199 2.34 7.43 4.82
N VAL A 200 3.05 8.52 4.60
CA VAL A 200 2.50 9.87 4.70
C VAL A 200 2.43 10.48 3.30
N GLU A 201 1.22 10.47 2.72
CA GLU A 201 0.95 11.03 1.39
C GLU A 201 1.02 12.58 1.40
N GLU A 202 0.53 13.27 0.36
CA GLU A 202 0.53 14.73 0.24
C GLU A 202 -0.10 15.47 1.45
N GLY A 203 -0.96 14.81 2.23
CA GLY A 203 -1.55 15.33 3.47
C GLY A 203 -0.62 15.28 4.70
N SER A 204 0.46 14.50 4.64
CA SER A 204 1.51 14.38 5.66
C SER A 204 1.00 14.13 7.08
N ASP A 205 0.00 13.28 7.32
CA ASP A 205 -0.53 13.08 8.67
C ASP A 205 -1.03 11.66 8.97
N TYR A 206 -1.22 11.41 10.26
CA TYR A 206 -2.02 10.30 10.78
C TYR A 206 -2.85 10.79 11.96
N TYR A 207 -3.82 10.01 12.42
CA TYR A 207 -4.65 10.38 13.55
C TYR A 207 -4.68 9.34 14.66
N VAL A 208 -4.99 9.82 15.87
CA VAL A 208 -5.24 9.00 17.07
C VAL A 208 -6.61 9.37 17.60
N GLY A 209 -7.57 8.45 17.60
CA GLY A 209 -8.95 8.77 17.93
C GLY A 209 -9.93 7.61 17.91
N ASP A 210 -11.19 7.95 18.11
CA ASP A 210 -12.31 7.02 17.97
C ASP A 210 -12.49 6.61 16.50
N PRO A 211 -12.56 5.32 16.17
CA PRO A 211 -12.75 4.87 14.78
C PRO A 211 -14.07 5.33 14.14
N GLY A 212 -15.10 5.64 14.95
CA GLY A 212 -16.39 6.14 14.46
C GLY A 212 -16.51 7.66 14.47
N GLY A 213 -15.44 8.38 14.81
CA GLY A 213 -15.50 9.83 14.93
C GLY A 213 -15.57 10.55 13.58
N GLU A 214 -16.32 11.65 13.54
CA GLU A 214 -16.48 12.48 12.33
C GLU A 214 -15.52 13.66 12.32
N TRP A 215 -14.93 13.96 11.15
CA TRP A 215 -14.07 15.14 10.98
C TRP A 215 -14.85 16.44 11.26
N GLY A 216 -14.74 16.94 12.48
CA GLY A 216 -15.40 18.17 12.93
C GLY A 216 -14.49 19.40 12.89
N GLU A 217 -14.84 20.41 13.67
CA GLU A 217 -14.00 21.60 13.86
C GLU A 217 -12.77 21.30 14.72
N VAL A 218 -11.66 21.97 14.40
CA VAL A 218 -10.45 21.97 15.23
C VAL A 218 -10.76 22.70 16.54
N VAL A 219 -10.66 22.01 17.67
CA VAL A 219 -10.96 22.56 19.00
C VAL A 219 -9.71 23.04 19.75
N ALA A 220 -8.53 22.56 19.35
CA ALA A 220 -7.25 23.04 19.85
C ALA A 220 -6.11 22.69 18.87
N GLY A 221 -5.00 23.42 18.96
CA GLY A 221 -3.80 23.14 18.17
C GLY A 221 -2.53 23.34 18.98
N SER A 222 -1.42 22.79 18.49
CA SER A 222 -0.11 22.90 19.14
C SER A 222 0.61 24.24 18.92
N GLY A 223 0.04 25.17 18.14
CA GLY A 223 0.63 26.48 17.84
C GLY A 223 1.94 26.44 17.01
N GLY A 224 2.43 25.24 16.69
CA GLY A 224 3.63 24.98 15.89
C GLY A 224 3.44 23.82 14.89
N GLY A 225 2.18 23.50 14.56
CA GLY A 225 1.83 22.59 13.47
C GLY A 225 2.11 21.10 13.69
N VAL A 226 2.46 20.63 14.90
CA VAL A 226 2.73 19.20 15.15
C VAL A 226 1.45 18.38 15.27
N LEU A 227 0.42 18.98 15.88
CA LEU A 227 -0.90 18.37 15.98
C LEU A 227 -2.03 19.39 15.98
N GLU A 228 -3.18 18.89 15.56
CA GLU A 228 -4.51 19.46 15.69
C GLU A 228 -5.41 18.51 16.46
N VAL A 229 -6.20 19.08 17.36
CA VAL A 229 -7.13 18.34 18.21
C VAL A 229 -8.52 18.63 17.72
N TYR A 230 -9.25 17.56 17.45
CA TYR A 230 -10.66 17.56 17.18
C TYR A 230 -11.39 16.91 18.36
N ARG A 231 -12.71 16.86 18.31
CA ARG A 231 -13.50 16.35 19.43
C ARG A 231 -13.17 14.88 19.77
N GLU A 232 -12.96 14.05 18.74
CA GLU A 232 -12.87 12.59 18.86
C GLU A 232 -11.54 12.01 18.36
N PHE A 233 -10.69 12.84 17.76
CA PHE A 233 -9.39 12.44 17.25
C PHE A 233 -8.37 13.57 17.35
N ILE A 234 -7.11 13.20 17.31
CA ILE A 234 -5.96 14.08 17.24
C ILE A 234 -5.29 13.78 15.91
N ARG A 235 -5.22 14.77 15.02
CA ARG A 235 -4.43 14.71 13.79
C ARG A 235 -2.99 15.09 14.14
N VAL A 236 -2.05 14.24 13.75
CA VAL A 236 -0.62 14.42 13.97
C VAL A 236 0.02 14.67 12.62
N TYR A 237 0.53 15.87 12.43
CA TYR A 237 1.27 16.23 11.24
C TYR A 237 2.67 15.65 11.29
N THR A 238 3.13 15.33 10.10
CA THR A 238 4.45 14.81 9.81
C THR A 238 5.11 15.82 8.88
N SER A 239 6.44 15.85 8.91
CA SER A 239 7.22 16.82 8.14
C SER A 239 7.65 16.33 6.77
N THR A 240 7.46 15.04 6.51
CA THR A 240 7.83 14.40 5.27
C THR A 240 6.58 14.13 4.43
N ARG A 241 6.78 13.99 3.13
CA ARG A 241 5.74 13.75 2.12
C ARG A 241 6.20 12.60 1.24
N ASN A 242 5.25 11.76 0.88
CA ASN A 242 5.46 10.60 0.00
C ASN A 242 6.57 9.67 0.53
N ASP A 243 6.56 9.42 1.84
CA ASP A 243 7.62 8.70 2.53
C ASP A 243 7.05 7.86 3.70
N LEU A 244 7.84 6.90 4.19
CA LEU A 244 7.50 6.07 5.34
C LEU A 244 8.13 6.65 6.61
N ILE A 245 7.34 6.79 7.67
CA ILE A 245 7.82 7.22 8.98
C ILE A 245 7.71 6.10 10.01
N CYS A 246 8.70 5.99 10.90
CA CYS A 246 8.65 5.04 12.00
C CYS A 246 7.76 5.58 13.13
N VAL A 247 6.73 4.82 13.49
CA VAL A 247 5.81 5.15 14.58
C VAL A 247 5.86 4.06 15.64
N THR A 248 6.15 4.46 16.88
CA THR A 248 6.00 3.62 18.06
C THR A 248 4.76 4.07 18.83
N VAL A 249 3.81 3.17 19.10
CA VAL A 249 2.60 3.46 19.87
C VAL A 249 2.62 2.68 21.17
N LEU A 250 2.49 3.37 22.29
CA LEU A 250 2.51 2.82 23.64
C LEU A 250 1.25 3.19 24.40
N THR A 251 0.76 2.26 25.22
CA THR A 251 -0.32 2.52 26.18
C THR A 251 0.13 2.27 27.61
N PHE A 252 -0.43 3.04 28.54
CA PHE A 252 -0.18 2.91 29.97
C PHE A 252 -1.46 3.02 30.78
N ASP A 253 -1.52 2.35 31.93
CA ASP A 253 -2.65 2.47 32.87
C ASP A 253 -2.64 3.80 33.65
N LYS A 254 -1.51 4.50 33.64
CA LYS A 254 -1.28 5.79 34.30
C LYS A 254 -0.28 6.63 33.51
N ALA A 255 -0.27 7.94 33.74
CA ALA A 255 0.67 8.84 33.10
C ALA A 255 2.13 8.40 33.33
N PRO A 256 2.90 8.07 32.27
CA PRO A 256 4.32 7.80 32.42
C PRO A 256 5.11 9.11 32.57
N PRO A 257 6.31 9.06 33.19
CA PRO A 257 7.21 10.21 33.27
C PRO A 257 7.48 10.84 31.90
N LEU A 258 7.73 12.14 31.87
CA LEU A 258 8.18 12.82 30.66
C LEU A 258 9.65 12.43 30.38
N LEU A 259 9.95 12.10 29.12
CA LEU A 259 11.30 11.68 28.68
C LEU A 259 11.80 12.65 27.60
N PRO A 260 12.29 13.85 27.96
CA PRO A 260 12.56 14.89 26.97
C PRO A 260 13.87 14.72 26.19
N ARG A 261 14.78 13.87 26.67
CA ARG A 261 16.10 13.68 26.04
C ARG A 261 15.94 12.92 24.72
N GLY A 262 16.57 13.44 23.66
CA GLY A 262 16.58 12.81 22.32
C GLY A 262 15.35 13.08 21.46
N TRP A 263 14.44 13.95 21.91
CA TRP A 263 13.25 14.35 21.15
C TRP A 263 13.28 15.86 20.90
N ASP A 264 12.87 16.26 19.69
CA ASP A 264 12.86 17.66 19.28
C ASP A 264 11.60 18.34 19.80
N ARG A 265 10.42 17.74 19.55
CA ARG A 265 9.13 18.28 19.98
C ARG A 265 8.37 17.29 20.83
N ILE A 266 7.65 17.80 21.82
CA ILE A 266 6.80 16.99 22.70
C ILE A 266 5.52 17.74 22.97
N VAL A 267 4.40 17.20 22.50
CA VAL A 267 3.08 17.80 22.64
C VAL A 267 2.13 16.77 23.25
N GLU A 268 1.28 17.22 24.16
CA GLU A 268 0.28 16.38 24.82
C GLU A 268 -1.12 16.99 24.69
N ALA A 269 -2.06 16.23 24.16
CA ALA A 269 -3.44 16.64 23.98
C ALA A 269 -4.41 15.64 24.62
N GLY A 270 -5.65 16.07 24.85
CA GLY A 270 -6.71 15.22 25.36
C GLY A 270 -7.63 14.74 24.23
N VAL A 271 -8.03 13.47 24.28
CA VAL A 271 -9.02 12.87 23.37
C VAL A 271 -10.09 12.13 24.17
N ARG A 272 -11.31 12.07 23.64
CA ARG A 272 -12.42 11.32 24.25
C ARG A 272 -12.63 10.01 23.47
N SER A 273 -12.89 8.94 24.21
CA SER A 273 -13.29 7.64 23.68
C SER A 273 -14.54 7.17 24.41
N PRO A 274 -15.74 7.56 23.94
CA PRO A 274 -17.00 7.22 24.59
C PRO A 274 -17.21 5.71 24.71
N ASP A 275 -16.83 4.96 23.68
CA ASP A 275 -17.06 3.51 23.61
C ASP A 275 -15.86 2.71 24.10
N GLY A 276 -14.82 3.40 24.57
CA GLY A 276 -13.57 2.78 25.01
C GLY A 276 -12.82 2.13 23.87
N ARG A 277 -12.95 2.67 22.65
CA ARG A 277 -12.18 2.30 21.46
C ARG A 277 -11.35 3.49 21.01
N LEU A 278 -10.04 3.32 20.96
CA LEU A 278 -9.13 4.27 20.33
C LEU A 278 -8.19 3.50 19.41
N ILE A 279 -7.92 4.07 18.26
CA ILE A 279 -6.95 3.57 17.29
C ILE A 279 -5.98 4.69 16.92
N ALA A 280 -4.79 4.32 16.45
CA ALA A 280 -4.04 5.18 15.55
C ALA A 280 -4.25 4.68 14.12
N LYS A 281 -4.30 5.57 13.13
CA LYS A 281 -4.44 5.22 11.71
C LYS A 281 -3.91 6.34 10.81
N GLY A 282 -3.18 5.99 9.73
CA GLY A 282 -2.76 6.89 8.65
C GLY A 282 -3.65 6.80 7.39
N SER A 283 -3.26 7.48 6.32
CA SER A 283 -3.97 7.48 5.03
C SER A 283 -3.94 6.12 4.34
N GLU A 284 -2.75 5.51 4.25
CA GLU A 284 -2.59 4.19 3.62
C GLU A 284 -2.31 3.11 4.65
N VAL A 285 -1.56 3.41 5.73
CA VAL A 285 -1.12 2.39 6.68
C VAL A 285 -1.15 2.85 8.14
N PHE A 286 -1.38 1.85 9.00
CA PHE A 286 -1.13 1.74 10.44
C PHE A 286 -2.34 1.78 11.36
N PRO A 287 -3.36 0.89 11.22
CA PRO A 287 -4.22 0.61 12.34
C PRO A 287 -3.39 -0.04 13.46
N THR A 288 -3.44 0.53 14.65
CA THR A 288 -2.90 -0.15 15.83
C THR A 288 -3.56 -1.52 15.96
N THR A 289 -2.76 -2.58 16.07
CA THR A 289 -3.23 -3.97 16.25
C THR A 289 -3.98 -4.20 17.57
N PHE A 290 -3.96 -3.21 18.46
CA PHE A 290 -4.66 -3.22 19.73
C PHE A 290 -5.39 -1.89 19.96
N ASN A 291 -6.39 -1.95 20.85
CA ASN A 291 -7.14 -0.79 21.30
C ASN A 291 -6.29 0.10 22.23
N LEU A 292 -6.13 1.38 21.86
CA LEU A 292 -5.34 2.35 22.64
C LEU A 292 -6.05 2.81 23.93
N ALA A 293 -7.37 2.61 24.03
CA ALA A 293 -8.16 2.91 25.22
C ALA A 293 -8.04 1.79 26.27
N ALA A 294 -6.82 1.60 26.80
CA ALA A 294 -6.50 0.49 27.69
C ALA A 294 -7.35 0.44 28.98
N ALA A 295 -7.93 1.57 29.41
CA ALA A 295 -8.79 1.66 30.59
C ALA A 295 -10.30 1.64 30.25
N GLY A 296 -10.67 1.32 29.01
CA GLY A 296 -12.06 1.31 28.54
C GLY A 296 -12.62 2.72 28.25
N PRO A 297 -13.94 2.89 28.29
CA PRO A 297 -14.60 4.18 28.06
C PRO A 297 -14.04 5.34 28.90
N GLY A 298 -13.76 6.48 28.28
CA GLY A 298 -13.35 7.67 29.03
C GLY A 298 -12.57 8.72 28.26
N ARG A 299 -11.74 9.45 29.00
CA ARG A 299 -10.85 10.48 28.48
C ARG A 299 -9.40 10.03 28.60
N TYR A 300 -8.66 10.31 27.54
CA TYR A 300 -7.27 9.91 27.39
C TYR A 300 -6.41 11.13 27.11
N ARG A 301 -5.14 11.01 27.46
CA ARG A 301 -4.07 11.91 27.07
C ARG A 301 -3.23 11.19 26.05
N VAL A 302 -2.94 11.87 24.96
CA VAL A 302 -2.03 11.42 23.92
C VAL A 302 -0.85 12.37 23.92
N ARG A 303 0.33 11.83 24.22
CA ARG A 303 1.59 12.55 24.16
C ARG A 303 2.37 12.08 22.94
N ILE A 304 2.63 13.01 22.04
CA ILE A 304 3.39 12.80 20.80
C ILE A 304 4.80 13.36 21.02
N TYR A 305 5.80 12.53 20.76
CA TYR A 305 7.18 12.95 20.65
C TYR A 305 7.59 12.83 19.19
N THR A 306 8.25 13.85 18.66
CA THR A 306 8.78 13.84 17.30
C THR A 306 10.26 14.21 17.30
N ARG A 307 11.01 13.65 16.36
CA ARG A 307 12.39 14.06 16.05
C ARG A 307 12.66 13.99 14.56
N ASP A 308 13.73 14.65 14.13
CA ASP A 308 14.17 14.72 12.74
C ASP A 308 13.09 15.34 11.82
N HIS A 309 12.25 16.23 12.36
CA HIS A 309 11.08 16.82 11.69
C HIS A 309 11.42 17.79 10.53
N GLU A 310 12.66 17.84 10.04
CA GLU A 310 13.04 18.88 9.07
C GLU A 310 13.83 18.37 7.87
N GLN A 311 14.33 17.13 7.85
CA GLN A 311 15.19 16.67 6.74
C GLN A 311 14.99 15.18 6.42
N PHE A 312 14.25 14.91 5.35
CA PHE A 312 14.39 13.67 4.59
C PHE A 312 15.79 13.66 3.95
N HIS A 313 16.54 12.57 4.16
CA HIS A 313 17.90 12.41 3.63
C HIS A 313 17.94 11.20 2.69
N PRO A 314 17.70 11.38 1.38
CA PRO A 314 17.70 10.27 0.42
C PRO A 314 19.08 9.59 0.31
N ASP A 315 20.16 10.27 0.71
CA ASP A 315 21.54 9.80 0.58
C ASP A 315 22.07 9.06 1.82
N ASP A 316 21.30 8.95 2.91
CA ASP A 316 21.73 8.32 4.17
C ASP A 316 20.71 7.28 4.65
N PRO A 317 20.77 6.04 4.12
CA PRO A 317 19.83 4.96 4.48
C PRO A 317 19.97 4.48 5.93
N ASP A 318 21.07 4.83 6.61
CA ASP A 318 21.30 4.49 8.02
C ASP A 318 20.74 5.55 8.99
N ARG A 319 20.36 6.73 8.47
CA ARG A 319 19.71 7.76 9.27
C ARG A 319 18.25 7.38 9.47
N PRO A 320 17.77 7.26 10.72
CA PRO A 320 16.38 6.93 10.95
C PRO A 320 15.52 8.05 10.35
N GLY A 321 14.59 7.71 9.46
CA GLY A 321 13.54 8.61 8.99
C GLY A 321 12.76 9.20 10.16
N VAL A 322 11.95 10.23 9.89
CA VAL A 322 11.11 10.92 10.90
C VAL A 322 10.54 9.90 11.90
N GLU A 323 10.97 10.00 13.16
CA GLU A 323 10.59 9.06 14.22
C GLU A 323 9.50 9.71 15.08
N HIS A 324 8.36 9.04 15.22
CA HIS A 324 7.25 9.44 16.08
C HIS A 324 7.05 8.43 17.20
N LEU A 325 6.88 8.93 18.43
CA LEU A 325 6.47 8.13 19.57
C LEU A 325 5.13 8.66 20.10
N VAL A 326 4.11 7.81 20.07
CA VAL A 326 2.75 8.08 20.53
C VAL A 326 2.53 7.37 21.86
N VAL A 327 2.27 8.13 22.92
CA VAL A 327 2.04 7.60 24.27
C VAL A 327 0.63 7.93 24.70
N VAL A 328 -0.19 6.90 24.92
CA VAL A 328 -1.60 7.02 25.32
C VAL A 328 -1.80 6.55 26.76
N PHE A 329 -2.48 7.36 27.58
CA PHE A 329 -2.78 7.02 28.97
C PHE A 329 -4.07 7.70 29.46
N PRO A 330 -4.77 7.14 30.47
CA PRO A 330 -5.96 7.77 31.03
C PRO A 330 -5.68 9.17 31.58
N GLY A 331 -6.55 10.13 31.32
CA GLY A 331 -6.46 11.46 31.93
C GLY A 331 -7.62 12.37 31.60
N ARG A 332 -7.99 13.23 32.55
CA ARG A 332 -9.24 14.02 32.49
C ARG A 332 -9.11 15.34 31.73
N SER A 333 -7.89 15.83 31.51
CA SER A 333 -7.65 17.14 30.90
C SER A 333 -7.90 17.10 29.39
N GLY A 334 -8.65 18.07 28.87
CA GLY A 334 -8.77 18.34 27.43
C GLY A 334 -7.73 19.33 26.89
N LYS A 335 -6.85 19.88 27.74
CA LYS A 335 -5.93 20.95 27.33
C LYS A 335 -4.79 20.42 26.45
N THR A 336 -4.45 21.15 25.40
CA THR A 336 -3.19 20.94 24.69
C THR A 336 -2.04 21.57 25.48
N VAL A 337 -0.96 20.82 25.69
CA VAL A 337 0.23 21.23 26.43
C VAL A 337 1.46 20.96 25.56
N VAL A 338 2.28 21.98 25.34
CA VAL A 338 3.57 21.84 24.66
C VAL A 338 4.65 21.72 25.75
N HIS A 339 5.28 20.56 25.85
CA HIS A 339 6.35 20.30 26.80
C HIS A 339 7.72 20.68 26.23
N ARG A 340 7.88 20.62 24.90
CA ARG A 340 9.10 20.99 24.16
C ARG A 340 8.75 21.42 22.73
N ARG A 341 9.48 22.42 22.21
CA ARG A 341 9.35 22.96 20.84
C ARG A 341 10.58 22.67 20.01
#